data_AF-B7PCH5-F1
#
_entry.id   AF-B7PCH5-F1
#
_cell.length_a   1.000
_cell.length_b   1.000
_cell.length_c   1.000
_cell.angle_alpha   90.00
_cell.angle_beta   90.00
_cell.angle_gamma   90.00
#
_symmetry.space_group_name_H-M   'P 1'
#
loop_
_entity.id
_entity.type
_entity.pdbx_description
1 polymer ?
#
loop_
_entity_poly.entity_id
_entity_poly.type
_entity_poly.pdbx_seq_one_letter_code
_entity_poly.pdbx_strand_id
1 'polypeptide(L)'
;MVGLTWEQAKQRCRNGVIPACHNAEDSVTVSGPAEAVTQLVVQLKAENVFVREVRNMDVAFHSHYVQPVGPTLQEVLEKVVPEARPRTERWISSSVPQSRWGEPLARKCSAAYHVNNMLSPVLFREALEHVPKDAIVVEIAPHCLLQAILRRALGPEATCLGLMKRDLPDVPAFFLTSLGKLHAHGVPLQLEPLFPRVPWPVPRGTPNVAHLVSWDHAQPPWSVVTYKDFISAEASMSDEVVELDLEAGENDGYLAGHKIDGRVLFPATGYMVLAWKFLAKRSGKPYTEVPVVFENVTLHRATILPKTAGLNRGSSDLS
;
A
#
# COMPACT_ATOMS: atom_id res chain seq x y z
N MET A 1 21.18 17.84 18.62
CA MET A 1 21.21 17.12 17.33
C MET A 1 22.01 17.95 16.34
N VAL A 2 22.93 17.32 15.63
CA VAL A 2 23.87 17.96 14.70
C VAL A 2 23.88 17.21 13.37
N GLY A 3 24.06 17.94 12.28
CA GLY A 3 24.10 17.44 10.91
C GLY A 3 25.48 16.87 10.54
N LEU A 4 25.91 15.81 11.22
CA LEU A 4 27.22 15.17 11.01
C LEU A 4 27.04 13.66 10.87
N THR A 5 27.97 13.00 10.19
CA THR A 5 28.07 11.54 10.28
C THR A 5 28.58 11.09 11.65
N TRP A 6 28.36 9.83 12.02
CA TRP A 6 28.85 9.29 13.29
C TRP A 6 30.37 9.41 13.44
N GLU A 7 31.12 9.15 12.38
CA GLU A 7 32.59 9.27 12.38
C GLU A 7 33.05 10.72 12.45
N GLN A 8 32.37 11.64 11.74
CA GLN A 8 32.64 13.08 11.88
C GLN A 8 32.35 13.55 13.30
N ALA A 9 31.25 13.09 13.92
CA ALA A 9 30.91 13.44 15.29
C ALA A 9 32.00 12.96 16.27
N LYS A 10 32.52 11.73 16.13
CA LYS A 10 33.66 11.26 16.94
C LYS A 10 34.90 12.15 16.79
N GLN A 11 35.18 12.63 15.58
CA GLN A 11 36.33 13.48 15.32
C GLN A 11 36.15 14.93 15.81
N ARG A 12 34.92 15.46 15.76
CA ARG A 12 34.60 16.85 16.14
C ARG A 12 34.30 17.02 17.63
N CYS A 13 33.77 15.98 18.27
CA CYS A 13 33.49 15.99 19.70
C CYS A 13 34.80 16.06 20.53
N ARG A 14 34.85 17.02 21.45
CA ARG A 14 35.99 17.34 22.32
C ARG A 14 35.48 17.76 23.70
N ASN A 15 36.38 17.89 24.67
CA ASN A 15 36.09 18.47 26.00
C ASN A 15 34.90 17.80 26.73
N GLY A 16 34.84 16.46 26.67
CA GLY A 16 33.78 15.68 27.33
C GLY A 16 32.47 15.56 26.54
N VAL A 17 32.32 16.26 25.41
CA VAL A 17 31.21 16.01 24.47
C VAL A 17 31.45 14.68 23.77
N ILE A 18 30.40 13.87 23.62
CA ILE A 18 30.45 12.60 22.90
C ILE A 18 29.23 12.42 21.98
N PRO A 19 29.34 11.61 20.92
CA PRO A 19 28.19 11.10 20.18
C PRO A 19 27.34 10.17 21.06
N ALA A 20 26.03 10.41 21.12
CA ALA A 20 25.09 9.74 22.02
C ALA A 20 23.98 9.00 21.27
N CYS A 21 23.45 9.56 20.18
CA CYS A 21 22.42 8.89 19.37
C CYS A 21 22.80 8.98 17.88
N HIS A 22 22.86 7.83 17.20
CA HIS A 22 23.04 7.75 15.76
C HIS A 22 21.66 7.70 15.10
N ASN A 23 21.14 8.86 14.68
CA ASN A 23 19.74 8.96 14.23
C ASN A 23 19.58 8.66 12.74
N ALA A 24 20.51 9.14 11.91
CA ALA A 24 20.59 8.91 10.48
C ALA A 24 22.04 9.02 10.02
N GLU A 25 22.28 8.87 8.71
CA GLU A 25 23.62 8.98 8.13
C GLU A 25 24.34 10.29 8.42
N ASP A 26 23.59 11.37 8.34
CA ASP A 26 24.06 12.73 8.54
C ASP A 26 23.38 13.38 9.75
N SER A 27 22.90 12.59 10.73
CA SER A 27 22.19 13.11 11.89
C SER A 27 22.59 12.38 13.17
N VAL A 28 23.27 13.10 14.06
CA VAL A 28 23.76 12.59 15.34
C VAL A 28 23.28 13.49 16.47
N THR A 29 22.91 12.89 17.60
CA THR A 29 22.75 13.64 18.85
C THR A 29 24.04 13.53 19.64
N VAL A 30 24.62 14.66 20.01
CA VAL A 30 25.78 14.75 20.89
C VAL A 30 25.33 15.09 22.32
N SER A 31 26.09 14.64 23.31
CA SER A 31 25.80 14.76 24.73
C SER A 31 27.06 15.10 25.50
N GLY A 32 26.98 15.96 26.52
CA GLY A 32 28.13 16.40 27.31
C GLY A 32 27.83 17.64 28.17
N PRO A 33 28.86 18.27 28.76
CA PRO A 33 28.69 19.47 29.58
C PRO A 33 28.09 20.63 28.79
N ALA A 34 27.18 21.39 29.41
CA ALA A 34 26.40 22.44 28.74
C ALA A 34 27.29 23.47 28.03
N GLU A 35 28.35 23.94 28.67
CA GLU A 35 29.30 24.90 28.10
C GLU A 35 30.03 24.33 26.88
N ALA A 36 30.54 23.10 26.98
CA ALA A 36 31.26 22.44 25.90
C ALA A 36 30.35 22.14 24.68
N VAL A 37 29.12 21.71 24.93
CA VAL A 37 28.11 21.54 23.88
C VAL A 37 27.78 22.88 23.22
N THR A 38 27.62 23.95 24.01
CA THR A 38 27.35 25.30 23.49
C THR A 38 28.47 25.79 22.57
N GLN A 39 29.73 25.59 22.97
CA GLN A 39 30.89 25.93 22.13
C GLN A 39 30.89 25.15 20.81
N LEU A 40 30.63 23.85 20.86
CA LEU A 40 30.52 23.02 19.65
C LEU A 40 29.36 23.48 18.75
N VAL A 41 28.22 23.84 19.33
CA VAL A 41 27.07 24.38 18.59
C VAL A 41 27.41 25.68 17.88
N VAL A 42 28.12 26.60 18.54
CA VAL A 42 28.56 27.86 17.93
C VAL A 42 29.50 27.60 16.75
N GLN A 43 30.48 26.71 16.93
CA GLN A 43 31.40 26.32 15.87
C GLN A 43 30.65 25.72 14.67
N LEU A 44 29.77 24.73 14.89
CA LEU A 44 29.04 24.06 13.82
C LEU A 44 28.10 25.01 13.07
N LYS A 45 27.46 25.96 13.78
CA LYS A 45 26.65 27.00 13.14
C LYS A 45 27.51 27.91 12.25
N ALA A 46 28.71 28.28 12.67
CA ALA A 46 29.64 29.08 11.86
C ALA A 46 30.11 28.33 10.60
N GLU A 47 30.18 26.99 10.66
CA GLU A 47 30.49 26.10 9.53
C GLU A 47 29.25 25.79 8.65
N ASN A 48 28.08 26.43 8.88
CA ASN A 48 26.81 26.14 8.22
C ASN A 48 26.31 24.69 8.36
N VAL A 49 26.70 24.00 9.43
CA VAL A 49 26.21 22.66 9.77
C VAL A 49 24.88 22.77 10.51
N PHE A 50 23.93 21.89 10.17
CA PHE A 50 22.64 21.84 10.86
C PHE A 50 22.82 21.59 12.37
N VAL A 51 22.16 22.40 13.20
CA VAL A 51 22.12 22.19 14.65
C VAL A 51 20.72 22.45 15.16
N ARG A 52 20.20 21.52 15.96
CA ARG A 52 18.96 21.67 16.71
C ARG A 52 19.15 21.21 18.15
N GLU A 53 18.84 22.09 19.08
CA GLU A 53 18.86 21.78 20.51
C GLU A 53 17.71 20.85 20.87
N VAL A 54 17.99 19.91 21.80
CA VAL A 54 17.04 18.95 22.31
C VAL A 54 16.97 19.16 23.82
N ARG A 55 15.78 19.52 24.32
CA ARG A 55 15.57 19.70 25.76
C ARG A 55 15.66 18.36 26.47
N ASN A 56 16.53 18.25 27.46
CA ASN A 56 16.89 17.01 28.15
C ASN A 56 16.99 17.17 29.69
N MET A 57 16.27 18.13 30.28
CA MET A 57 16.28 18.40 31.73
C MET A 57 17.69 18.60 32.30
N ASP A 58 18.59 19.20 31.52
CA ASP A 58 19.99 19.43 31.89
C ASP A 58 20.80 18.15 32.20
N VAL A 59 20.37 16.99 31.68
CA VAL A 59 21.04 15.70 31.85
C VAL A 59 21.67 15.22 30.54
N ALA A 60 22.97 14.92 30.57
CA ALA A 60 23.72 14.36 29.45
C ALA A 60 23.46 12.83 29.30
N PHE A 61 22.26 12.45 28.83
CA PHE A 61 21.91 11.05 28.59
C PHE A 61 22.83 10.34 27.58
N HIS A 62 22.88 9.00 27.67
CA HIS A 62 23.70 8.13 26.81
C HIS A 62 25.18 8.53 26.78
N SER A 63 25.70 8.95 27.94
CA SER A 63 27.07 9.38 28.12
C SER A 63 27.70 8.82 29.39
N HIS A 64 29.01 8.98 29.52
CA HIS A 64 29.72 8.57 30.73
C HIS A 64 29.26 9.34 31.97
N TYR A 65 28.67 10.54 31.82
CA TYR A 65 28.16 11.34 32.94
C TYR A 65 26.99 10.69 33.68
N VAL A 66 26.23 9.81 33.02
CA VAL A 66 25.11 9.08 33.66
C VAL A 66 25.54 7.72 34.23
N GLN A 67 26.77 7.26 33.99
CA GLN A 67 27.27 5.98 34.51
C GLN A 67 27.21 5.86 36.04
N PRO A 68 27.51 6.90 36.85
CA PRO A 68 27.44 6.79 38.31
C PRO A 68 26.03 6.44 38.83
N VAL A 69 24.98 6.75 38.07
CA VAL A 69 23.59 6.40 38.42
C VAL A 69 23.29 4.92 38.15
N GLY A 70 24.10 4.25 37.33
CA GLY A 70 23.89 2.87 36.89
C GLY A 70 23.61 1.87 38.02
N PRO A 71 24.47 1.76 39.06
CA PRO A 71 24.27 0.84 40.16
C PRO A 71 22.97 1.10 40.94
N THR A 72 22.71 2.37 41.30
CA THR A 72 21.48 2.73 42.02
C THR A 72 20.23 2.48 41.17
N LEU A 73 20.30 2.76 39.87
CA LEU A 73 19.21 2.50 38.94
C LEU A 73 18.95 1.00 38.79
N GLN A 74 20.01 0.18 38.74
CA GLN A 74 19.92 -1.28 38.70
C GLN A 74 19.16 -1.81 39.91
N GLU A 75 19.57 -1.45 41.12
CA GLU A 75 18.93 -1.90 42.37
C GLU A 75 17.43 -1.53 42.44
N VAL A 76 17.07 -0.35 41.92
CA VAL A 76 15.67 0.09 41.87
C VAL A 76 14.90 -0.67 40.79
N LEU A 77 15.46 -0.83 39.60
CA LEU A 77 14.79 -1.50 38.49
C LEU A 77 14.64 -3.00 38.73
N GLU A 78 15.51 -3.64 39.50
CA GLU A 78 15.35 -5.04 39.91
C GLU A 78 14.10 -5.24 40.79
N LYS A 79 13.69 -4.22 41.56
CA LYS A 79 12.44 -4.24 42.33
C LYS A 79 11.21 -4.03 41.44
N VAL A 80 11.35 -3.27 40.36
CA VAL A 80 10.25 -2.97 39.41
C VAL A 80 10.07 -4.11 38.39
N VAL A 81 11.17 -4.71 37.96
CA VAL A 81 11.23 -5.82 36.99
C VAL A 81 11.89 -7.04 37.66
N PRO A 82 11.21 -7.66 38.64
CA PRO A 82 11.77 -8.79 39.38
C PRO A 82 11.98 -10.02 38.49
N GLU A 83 11.12 -10.21 37.48
CA GLU A 83 11.19 -11.32 36.54
C GLU A 83 11.37 -10.83 35.11
N ALA A 84 12.57 -11.05 34.56
CA ALA A 84 12.90 -10.64 33.21
C ALA A 84 12.21 -11.53 32.16
N ARG A 85 11.36 -10.92 31.32
CA ARG A 85 10.63 -11.61 30.24
C ARG A 85 11.49 -11.70 28.97
N PRO A 86 11.38 -12.78 28.18
CA PRO A 86 12.11 -12.89 26.92
C PRO A 86 11.66 -11.83 25.91
N ARG A 87 12.62 -11.24 25.20
CA ARG A 87 12.37 -10.37 24.04
C ARG A 87 12.14 -11.27 22.82
N THR A 88 11.22 -10.88 21.95
CA THR A 88 11.01 -11.55 20.66
C THR A 88 11.87 -10.93 19.58
N GLU A 89 12.17 -11.67 18.52
CA GLU A 89 12.95 -11.18 17.36
C GLU A 89 12.32 -9.96 16.66
N ARG A 90 11.01 -9.76 16.82
CA ARG A 90 10.29 -8.56 16.33
C ARG A 90 10.76 -7.26 16.98
N TRP A 91 11.40 -7.32 18.14
CA TRP A 91 11.93 -6.14 18.81
C TRP A 91 13.41 -5.96 18.49
N ILE A 92 13.69 -5.10 17.52
CA ILE A 92 15.04 -4.66 17.17
C ILE A 92 15.58 -3.74 18.28
N SER A 93 16.71 -4.11 18.87
CA SER A 93 17.33 -3.33 19.96
C SER A 93 18.17 -2.19 19.40
N SER A 94 17.93 -0.96 19.86
CA SER A 94 18.80 0.19 19.57
C SER A 94 19.80 0.49 20.70
N SER A 95 19.83 -0.29 21.77
CA SER A 95 20.76 -0.09 22.91
C SER A 95 21.90 -1.12 22.95
N VAL A 96 21.81 -2.16 22.11
CA VAL A 96 22.80 -3.24 22.04
C VAL A 96 23.17 -3.42 20.57
N PRO A 97 24.46 -3.42 20.21
CA PRO A 97 24.91 -3.71 18.85
C PRO A 97 24.38 -5.05 18.35
N GLN A 98 24.08 -5.12 17.05
CA GLN A 98 23.52 -6.32 16.41
C GLN A 98 24.35 -7.58 16.66
N SER A 99 25.68 -7.46 16.65
CA SER A 99 26.62 -8.56 16.94
C SER A 99 26.42 -9.21 18.32
N ARG A 100 25.77 -8.51 19.25
CA ARG A 100 25.53 -8.94 20.63
C ARG A 100 24.07 -9.26 20.94
N TRP A 101 23.18 -9.31 19.95
CA TRP A 101 21.76 -9.62 20.20
C TRP A 101 21.52 -11.04 20.73
N GLY A 102 22.44 -11.98 20.48
CA GLY A 102 22.39 -13.33 21.04
C GLY A 102 22.80 -13.42 22.52
N GLU A 103 23.38 -12.37 23.08
CA GLU A 103 23.88 -12.39 24.46
C GLU A 103 22.75 -12.35 25.50
N PRO A 104 22.97 -12.89 26.72
CA PRO A 104 21.95 -12.90 27.77
C PRO A 104 21.31 -11.54 28.06
N LEU A 105 22.10 -10.46 28.00
CA LEU A 105 21.64 -9.08 28.21
C LEU A 105 20.56 -8.68 27.21
N ALA A 106 20.73 -9.04 25.93
CA ALA A 106 19.82 -8.65 24.86
C ALA A 106 18.64 -9.61 24.69
N ARG A 107 18.67 -10.81 25.26
CA ARG A 107 17.58 -11.79 25.09
C ARG A 107 16.37 -11.52 25.99
N LYS A 108 16.51 -10.71 27.04
CA LYS A 108 15.43 -10.44 28.00
C LYS A 108 15.22 -8.95 28.23
N CYS A 109 13.97 -8.56 28.49
CA CYS A 109 13.60 -7.24 28.96
C CYS A 109 13.84 -7.20 30.48
N SER A 110 15.11 -7.09 30.88
CA SER A 110 15.55 -7.11 32.27
C SER A 110 15.87 -5.70 32.78
N ALA A 111 16.00 -5.55 34.12
CA ALA A 111 16.56 -4.34 34.73
C ALA A 111 17.91 -3.95 34.09
N ALA A 112 18.81 -4.93 33.93
CA ALA A 112 20.12 -4.73 33.31
C ALA A 112 20.02 -4.22 31.86
N TYR A 113 19.03 -4.69 31.08
CA TYR A 113 18.80 -4.20 29.72
C TYR A 113 18.36 -2.73 29.71
N HIS A 114 17.47 -2.34 30.63
CA HIS A 114 17.01 -0.95 30.77
C HIS A 114 18.12 -0.02 31.27
N VAL A 115 18.96 -0.46 32.22
CA VAL A 115 20.16 0.28 32.64
C VAL A 115 21.12 0.44 31.46
N ASN A 116 21.40 -0.62 30.70
CA ASN A 116 22.22 -0.53 29.50
C ASN A 116 21.65 0.48 28.48
N ASN A 117 20.33 0.53 28.29
CA ASN A 117 19.72 1.53 27.39
C ASN A 117 19.98 2.98 27.83
N MET A 118 19.98 3.26 29.13
CA MET A 118 20.27 4.60 29.65
C MET A 118 21.74 5.00 29.47
N LEU A 119 22.65 4.03 29.61
CA LEU A 119 24.09 4.26 29.67
C LEU A 119 24.80 4.15 28.31
N SER A 120 24.25 3.34 27.40
CA SER A 120 24.82 3.09 26.08
C SER A 120 24.27 4.05 25.02
N PRO A 121 25.03 4.31 23.95
CA PRO A 121 24.54 5.07 22.80
C PRO A 121 23.31 4.44 22.15
N VAL A 122 22.46 5.27 21.56
CA VAL A 122 21.29 4.82 20.80
C VAL A 122 21.67 4.61 19.34
N LEU A 123 21.62 3.35 18.90
CA LEU A 123 21.89 2.86 17.55
C LEU A 123 20.60 2.86 16.72
N PHE A 124 20.05 4.05 16.47
CA PHE A 124 18.74 4.19 15.82
C PHE A 124 18.83 3.96 14.30
N ARG A 125 19.86 4.51 13.64
CA ARG A 125 20.12 4.28 12.21
C ARG A 125 20.25 2.78 11.93
N GLU A 126 21.05 2.09 12.73
CA GLU A 126 21.30 0.66 12.60
C GLU A 126 20.00 -0.14 12.77
N ALA A 127 19.13 0.27 13.69
CA ALA A 127 17.82 -0.36 13.84
C ALA A 127 16.91 -0.11 12.62
N LEU A 128 16.99 1.05 11.98
CA LEU A 128 16.19 1.38 10.79
C LEU A 128 16.59 0.57 9.55
N GLU A 129 17.82 0.07 9.47
CA GLU A 129 18.28 -0.79 8.36
C GLU A 129 17.50 -2.12 8.26
N HIS A 130 16.82 -2.51 9.34
CA HIS A 130 15.97 -3.70 9.39
C HIS A 130 14.51 -3.45 8.99
N VAL A 131 14.14 -2.19 8.70
CA VAL A 131 12.77 -1.84 8.29
C VAL A 131 12.61 -2.05 6.78
N PRO A 132 11.58 -2.79 6.32
CA PRO A 132 11.30 -2.94 4.89
C PRO A 132 11.06 -1.61 4.19
N LYS A 133 11.39 -1.53 2.89
CA LYS A 133 11.33 -0.28 2.11
C LYS A 133 9.90 0.25 1.93
N ASP A 134 8.93 -0.64 1.86
CA ASP A 134 7.49 -0.37 1.68
C ASP A 134 6.72 -0.37 3.01
N ALA A 135 7.43 -0.30 4.14
CA ALA A 135 6.81 -0.39 5.46
C ALA A 135 5.97 0.85 5.80
N ILE A 136 4.92 0.61 6.59
CA ILE A 136 4.17 1.66 7.29
C ILE A 136 4.78 1.80 8.70
N VAL A 137 5.38 2.96 8.98
CA VAL A 137 6.08 3.24 10.24
C VAL A 137 5.30 4.26 11.05
N VAL A 138 4.96 3.88 12.27
CA VAL A 138 4.20 4.72 13.21
C VAL A 138 5.10 5.21 14.34
N GLU A 139 5.25 6.52 14.44
CA GLU A 139 5.94 7.17 15.55
C GLU A 139 4.99 7.31 16.75
N ILE A 140 5.22 6.48 17.76
CA ILE A 140 4.49 6.48 19.03
C ILE A 140 5.21 7.42 20.00
N ALA A 141 4.80 8.69 19.99
CA ALA A 141 5.36 9.73 20.85
C ALA A 141 4.34 10.86 21.07
N PRO A 142 4.43 11.64 22.17
CA PRO A 142 3.56 12.81 22.42
C PRO A 142 3.83 13.96 21.44
N HIS A 143 4.91 13.89 20.67
CA HIS A 143 5.22 14.77 19.56
C HIS A 143 6.06 14.01 18.54
N CYS A 144 5.69 14.16 17.27
CA CYS A 144 6.33 13.48 16.14
C CYS A 144 7.66 14.14 15.72
N LEU A 145 8.69 13.97 16.57
CA LEU A 145 10.02 14.54 16.43
C LEU A 145 10.86 13.84 15.35
N LEU A 146 10.67 12.54 15.16
CA LEU A 146 11.50 11.68 14.31
C LEU A 146 11.03 11.63 12.86
N GLN A 147 9.89 12.24 12.51
CA GLN A 147 9.32 12.19 11.15
C GLN A 147 10.31 12.56 10.04
N ALA A 148 11.11 13.61 10.24
CA ALA A 148 12.10 14.04 9.24
C ALA A 148 13.22 13.01 9.06
N ILE A 149 13.67 12.38 10.16
CA ILE A 149 14.69 11.34 10.16
C ILE A 149 14.14 10.08 9.48
N LEU A 150 12.94 9.64 9.87
CA LEU A 150 12.30 8.44 9.33
C LEU A 150 12.09 8.55 7.82
N ARG A 151 11.54 9.67 7.33
CA ARG A 151 11.32 9.87 5.88
C ARG A 151 12.62 9.89 5.08
N ARG A 152 13.69 10.47 5.63
CA ARG A 152 15.00 10.49 4.97
C ARG A 152 15.63 9.10 4.93
N ALA A 153 15.58 8.37 6.04
CA ALA A 153 16.22 7.08 6.18
C ALA A 153 15.51 5.97 5.39
N LEU A 154 14.18 5.97 5.37
CA LEU A 154 13.38 4.91 4.76
C LEU A 154 13.02 5.17 3.28
N GLY A 155 13.09 6.44 2.85
CA GLY A 155 12.81 6.83 1.47
C GLY A 155 11.30 7.01 1.16
N PRO A 156 10.96 7.23 -0.11
CA PRO A 156 9.61 7.63 -0.54
C PRO A 156 8.58 6.49 -0.53
N GLU A 157 9.02 5.24 -0.64
CA GLU A 157 8.12 4.06 -0.64
C GLU A 157 7.54 3.79 0.76
N ALA A 158 8.26 4.17 1.82
CA ALA A 158 7.82 3.98 3.19
C ALA A 158 6.83 5.06 3.63
N THR A 159 5.75 4.64 4.27
CA THR A 159 4.76 5.55 4.84
C THR A 159 5.09 5.83 6.30
N CYS A 160 5.60 7.02 6.60
CA CYS A 160 5.86 7.45 7.98
C CYS A 160 4.68 8.29 8.53
N LEU A 161 4.14 7.92 9.69
CA LEU A 161 3.03 8.61 10.35
C LEU A 161 3.38 8.89 11.82
N GLY A 162 3.00 10.06 12.33
CA GLY A 162 3.11 10.39 13.74
C GLY A 162 1.73 10.46 14.38
N LEU A 163 1.59 10.04 15.63
CA LEU A 163 0.28 9.95 16.30
C LEU A 163 -0.15 11.23 17.03
N MET A 164 0.82 12.04 17.48
CA MET A 164 0.55 13.27 18.22
C MET A 164 1.52 14.37 17.80
N LYS A 165 1.06 15.61 17.89
CA LYS A 165 1.87 16.80 17.62
C LYS A 165 1.58 17.85 18.70
N ARG A 166 2.64 18.22 19.44
CA ARG A 166 2.63 19.35 20.38
C ARG A 166 2.13 20.64 19.72
N ASP A 167 1.55 21.50 20.54
CA ASP A 167 1.11 22.86 20.18
C ASP A 167 -0.01 22.88 19.14
N LEU A 168 -0.70 21.75 18.95
CA LEU A 168 -1.96 21.72 18.22
C LEU A 168 -3.15 21.95 19.18
N PRO A 169 -4.17 22.71 18.74
CA PRO A 169 -5.36 22.95 19.57
C PRO A 169 -6.20 21.69 19.76
N ASP A 170 -6.24 20.78 18.78
CA ASP A 170 -7.03 19.55 18.81
C ASP A 170 -6.15 18.32 18.50
N VAL A 171 -5.49 17.83 19.55
CA VAL A 171 -4.65 16.62 19.48
C VAL A 171 -5.49 15.35 19.22
N PRO A 172 -6.68 15.16 19.82
CA PRO A 172 -7.57 14.05 19.47
C PRO A 172 -7.92 13.97 17.98
N ALA A 173 -8.27 15.09 17.34
CA ALA A 173 -8.55 15.12 15.90
C ALA A 173 -7.31 14.76 15.06
N PHE A 174 -6.12 15.23 15.46
CA PHE A 174 -4.87 14.84 14.81
C PHE A 174 -4.59 13.33 14.91
N PHE A 175 -4.86 12.74 16.08
CA PHE A 175 -4.75 11.31 16.30
C PHE A 175 -5.72 10.53 15.40
N LEU A 176 -7.01 10.89 15.40
CA LEU A 176 -8.02 10.26 14.52
C LEU A 176 -7.68 10.42 13.03
N THR A 177 -7.15 11.58 12.63
CA THR A 177 -6.66 11.80 11.26
C THR A 177 -5.51 10.84 10.92
N SER A 178 -4.62 10.57 11.87
CA SER A 178 -3.51 9.64 11.67
C SER A 178 -3.98 8.19 11.58
N LEU A 179 -5.01 7.81 12.34
CA LEU A 179 -5.69 6.52 12.17
C LEU A 179 -6.40 6.41 10.81
N GLY A 180 -7.07 7.47 10.36
CA GLY A 180 -7.66 7.51 9.02
C GLY A 180 -6.62 7.30 7.91
N LYS A 181 -5.43 7.88 8.04
CA LYS A 181 -4.30 7.65 7.13
C LYS A 181 -3.84 6.20 7.17
N LEU A 182 -3.68 5.60 8.35
CA LEU A 182 -3.33 4.19 8.48
C LEU A 182 -4.34 3.28 7.75
N HIS A 183 -5.64 3.55 7.92
CA HIS A 183 -6.70 2.84 7.21
C HIS A 183 -6.61 3.01 5.69
N ALA A 184 -6.38 4.24 5.20
CA ALA A 184 -6.19 4.51 3.77
C ALA A 184 -4.98 3.79 3.15
N HIS A 185 -3.98 3.46 3.97
CA HIS A 185 -2.83 2.62 3.59
C HIS A 185 -3.07 1.11 3.79
N GLY A 186 -4.32 0.69 4.04
CA GLY A 186 -4.70 -0.71 4.12
C GLY A 186 -4.50 -1.37 5.49
N VAL A 187 -4.18 -0.61 6.54
CA VAL A 187 -4.06 -1.17 7.89
C VAL A 187 -5.46 -1.49 8.45
N PRO A 188 -5.74 -2.74 8.85
CA PRO A 188 -7.01 -3.08 9.49
C PRO A 188 -7.01 -2.52 10.91
N LEU A 189 -7.83 -1.49 11.15
CA LEU A 189 -7.96 -0.86 12.46
C LEU A 189 -9.26 -1.28 13.13
N GLN A 190 -9.16 -1.65 14.41
CA GLN A 190 -10.31 -1.86 15.29
C GLN A 190 -10.48 -0.58 16.13
N LEU A 191 -11.48 0.22 15.78
CA LEU A 191 -11.73 1.51 16.41
C LEU A 191 -12.77 1.43 17.53
N GLU A 192 -13.50 0.31 17.63
CA GLU A 192 -14.53 0.07 18.62
C GLU A 192 -14.04 0.27 20.07
N PRO A 193 -12.82 -0.15 20.46
CA PRO A 193 -12.32 0.08 21.82
C PRO A 193 -12.07 1.54 22.17
N LEU A 194 -11.98 2.44 21.18
CA LEU A 194 -11.76 3.89 21.42
C LEU A 194 -13.03 4.60 21.87
N PHE A 195 -14.21 4.03 21.62
CA PHE A 195 -15.49 4.66 21.87
C PHE A 195 -16.33 3.83 22.84
N PRO A 196 -17.32 4.44 23.51
CA PRO A 196 -18.31 3.69 24.27
C PRO A 196 -19.00 2.65 23.39
N ARG A 197 -19.34 1.49 23.98
CA ARG A 197 -20.06 0.43 23.27
C ARG A 197 -21.41 0.94 22.78
N VAL A 198 -21.67 0.74 21.48
CA VAL A 198 -22.98 1.01 20.87
C VAL A 198 -23.93 -0.14 21.20
N PRO A 199 -25.13 0.13 21.74
CA PRO A 199 -26.12 -0.91 22.00
C PRO A 199 -26.71 -1.45 20.69
N TRP A 200 -26.83 -2.77 20.60
CA TRP A 200 -27.48 -3.46 19.49
C TRP A 200 -28.76 -4.13 19.98
N PRO A 201 -29.84 -4.18 19.17
CA PRO A 201 -29.95 -3.68 17.79
C PRO A 201 -30.00 -2.14 17.71
N VAL A 202 -29.69 -1.61 16.53
CA VAL A 202 -29.79 -0.16 16.29
C VAL A 202 -31.25 0.34 16.36
N PRO A 203 -31.47 1.62 16.70
CA PRO A 203 -32.82 2.20 16.75
C PRO A 203 -33.57 2.12 15.42
N ARG A 204 -34.91 1.99 15.50
CA ARG A 204 -35.80 2.13 14.34
C ARG A 204 -35.64 3.54 13.74
N GLY A 205 -35.41 3.62 12.43
CA GLY A 205 -35.13 4.88 11.73
C GLY A 205 -33.66 5.16 11.47
N THR A 206 -32.75 4.28 11.91
CA THR A 206 -31.34 4.33 11.50
C THR A 206 -31.23 4.27 9.97
N PRO A 207 -30.53 5.22 9.32
CA PRO A 207 -30.42 5.25 7.86
C PRO A 207 -29.87 3.95 7.27
N ASN A 208 -30.47 3.50 6.16
CA ASN A 208 -29.95 2.36 5.40
C ASN A 208 -28.63 2.73 4.72
N VAL A 209 -27.60 1.90 4.81
CA VAL A 209 -26.29 2.15 4.20
C VAL A 209 -26.13 1.65 2.76
N ALA A 210 -27.06 0.82 2.26
CA ALA A 210 -26.93 0.15 0.96
C ALA A 210 -26.75 1.14 -0.21
N HIS A 211 -27.42 2.29 -0.17
CA HIS A 211 -27.33 3.32 -1.21
C HIS A 211 -25.99 4.07 -1.23
N LEU A 212 -25.16 3.92 -0.20
CA LEU A 212 -23.82 4.53 -0.13
C LEU A 212 -22.73 3.65 -0.74
N VAL A 213 -23.05 2.37 -1.01
CA VAL A 213 -22.12 1.43 -1.62
C VAL A 213 -22.32 1.44 -3.12
N SER A 214 -21.32 1.93 -3.86
CA SER A 214 -21.28 1.89 -5.31
C SER A 214 -20.24 0.87 -5.79
N TRP A 215 -20.51 0.28 -6.95
CA TRP A 215 -19.60 -0.64 -7.62
C TRP A 215 -19.17 -0.05 -8.96
N ASP A 216 -18.02 -0.49 -9.46
CA ASP A 216 -17.61 -0.17 -10.82
C ASP A 216 -18.44 -1.00 -11.82
N HIS A 217 -19.45 -0.38 -12.41
CA HIS A 217 -20.29 -0.94 -13.46
C HIS A 217 -19.83 -0.53 -14.87
N ALA A 218 -18.58 -0.06 -15.04
CA ALA A 218 -18.08 0.40 -16.33
C ALA A 218 -17.73 -0.72 -17.31
N GLN A 219 -17.63 -1.98 -16.85
CA GLN A 219 -17.45 -3.11 -17.74
C GLN A 219 -18.58 -3.16 -18.79
N PRO A 220 -18.30 -3.70 -20.01
CA PRO A 220 -19.33 -3.86 -21.03
C PRO A 220 -20.58 -4.48 -20.43
N PRO A 221 -21.78 -4.05 -20.85
CA PRO A 221 -23.02 -4.60 -20.31
C PRO A 221 -22.97 -6.11 -20.47
N TRP A 222 -23.20 -6.81 -19.36
CA TRP A 222 -23.45 -8.23 -19.35
C TRP A 222 -24.52 -8.56 -20.39
N SER A 223 -24.46 -9.75 -21.00
CA SER A 223 -25.52 -10.16 -21.92
C SER A 223 -26.86 -10.16 -21.19
N VAL A 224 -27.73 -9.24 -21.57
CA VAL A 224 -29.10 -9.13 -21.05
C VAL A 224 -30.02 -9.65 -22.11
N VAL A 225 -30.71 -10.75 -21.80
CA VAL A 225 -31.71 -11.33 -22.68
C VAL A 225 -32.79 -10.28 -22.97
N THR A 226 -33.03 -10.04 -24.25
CA THR A 226 -34.02 -9.11 -24.76
C THR A 226 -35.25 -9.84 -25.25
N TYR A 227 -36.35 -9.11 -25.46
CA TYR A 227 -37.58 -9.68 -26.03
C TYR A 227 -37.37 -10.37 -27.39
N LYS A 228 -36.39 -9.90 -28.19
CA LYS A 228 -36.07 -10.49 -29.51
C LYS A 228 -35.56 -11.92 -29.38
N ASP A 229 -34.82 -12.22 -28.30
CA ASP A 229 -34.29 -13.56 -28.03
C ASP A 229 -35.41 -14.57 -27.71
N PHE A 230 -36.57 -14.09 -27.25
CA PHE A 230 -37.74 -14.93 -27.01
C PHE A 230 -38.57 -15.17 -28.28
N ILE A 231 -38.72 -14.17 -29.16
CA ILE A 231 -39.48 -14.35 -30.42
C ILE A 231 -38.70 -15.16 -31.45
N SER A 232 -37.37 -15.02 -31.51
CA SER A 232 -36.54 -15.81 -32.42
C SER A 232 -36.55 -17.31 -32.07
N ALA A 233 -36.99 -17.70 -30.87
CA ALA A 233 -37.21 -19.09 -30.50
C ALA A 233 -38.46 -19.72 -31.17
N GLU A 234 -39.40 -18.90 -31.66
CA GLU A 234 -40.51 -19.34 -32.53
C GLU A 234 -40.13 -19.31 -34.02
N ALA A 235 -38.84 -19.17 -34.36
CA ALA A 235 -38.38 -19.25 -35.73
C ALA A 235 -38.77 -20.61 -36.34
N SER A 236 -39.71 -20.55 -37.26
CA SER A 236 -40.03 -21.63 -38.19
C SER A 236 -38.75 -22.29 -38.72
N MET A 237 -38.75 -23.61 -38.96
CA MET A 237 -37.63 -24.34 -39.56
C MET A 237 -37.23 -23.86 -40.98
N SER A 238 -37.81 -22.76 -41.47
CA SER A 238 -37.53 -22.14 -42.76
C SER A 238 -36.55 -20.97 -42.73
N ASP A 239 -36.25 -20.37 -41.57
CA ASP A 239 -35.34 -19.20 -41.50
C ASP A 239 -34.25 -19.35 -40.41
N GLU A 240 -33.03 -18.86 -40.69
CA GLU A 240 -31.92 -18.80 -39.74
C GLU A 240 -31.23 -17.43 -39.82
N VAL A 241 -31.06 -16.80 -38.66
CA VAL A 241 -30.30 -15.55 -38.50
C VAL A 241 -28.94 -15.90 -37.90
N VAL A 242 -27.87 -15.44 -38.53
CA VAL A 242 -26.50 -15.63 -38.05
C VAL A 242 -25.92 -14.26 -37.75
N GLU A 243 -25.67 -14.00 -36.48
CA GLU A 243 -24.93 -12.82 -36.02
C GLU A 243 -23.45 -13.16 -35.97
N LEU A 244 -22.63 -12.33 -36.60
CA LEU A 244 -21.17 -12.49 -36.66
C LEU A 244 -20.53 -11.37 -35.87
N ASP A 245 -19.71 -11.72 -34.89
CA ASP A 245 -18.98 -10.76 -34.08
C ASP A 245 -17.47 -10.99 -34.19
N LEU A 246 -16.79 -10.05 -34.87
CA LEU A 246 -15.35 -10.10 -35.06
C LEU A 246 -14.56 -9.87 -33.76
N GLU A 247 -15.19 -9.31 -32.73
CA GLU A 247 -14.57 -9.01 -31.43
C GLU A 247 -14.81 -10.12 -30.40
N ALA A 248 -15.82 -10.99 -30.59
CA ALA A 248 -16.21 -12.06 -29.66
C ALA A 248 -15.25 -13.28 -29.60
N GLY A 249 -13.95 -13.08 -29.80
CA GLY A 249 -12.93 -14.13 -29.65
C GLY A 249 -12.94 -15.21 -30.74
N GLU A 250 -12.54 -16.43 -30.34
CA GLU A 250 -12.08 -17.55 -31.22
C GLU A 250 -13.08 -18.05 -32.28
N ASN A 251 -14.37 -17.71 -32.20
CA ASN A 251 -15.39 -18.28 -33.08
C ASN A 251 -15.44 -17.62 -34.46
N ASP A 252 -15.48 -16.28 -34.54
CA ASP A 252 -15.65 -15.54 -35.80
C ASP A 252 -14.48 -14.60 -36.13
N GLY A 253 -13.54 -14.40 -35.19
CA GLY A 253 -12.40 -13.49 -35.37
C GLY A 253 -11.52 -13.82 -36.57
N TYR A 254 -11.49 -15.08 -37.02
CA TYR A 254 -10.75 -15.51 -38.22
C TYR A 254 -11.24 -14.82 -39.50
N LEU A 255 -12.52 -14.40 -39.55
CA LEU A 255 -13.11 -13.70 -40.70
C LEU A 255 -12.44 -12.34 -40.96
N ALA A 256 -11.82 -11.73 -39.93
CA ALA A 256 -11.04 -10.50 -40.08
C ALA A 256 -9.86 -10.64 -41.06
N GLY A 257 -9.38 -11.87 -41.31
CA GLY A 257 -8.30 -12.17 -42.25
C GLY A 257 -8.71 -12.06 -43.73
N HIS A 258 -10.00 -12.14 -44.07
CA HIS A 258 -10.46 -12.05 -45.45
C HIS A 258 -10.63 -10.59 -45.90
N LYS A 259 -9.51 -9.96 -46.22
CA LYS A 259 -9.42 -8.54 -46.55
C LYS A 259 -9.16 -8.32 -48.04
N ILE A 260 -10.08 -7.61 -48.70
CA ILE A 260 -9.99 -7.24 -50.12
C ILE A 260 -10.12 -5.73 -50.21
N ASP A 261 -9.18 -5.07 -50.90
CA ASP A 261 -9.13 -3.61 -51.08
C ASP A 261 -9.31 -2.82 -49.77
N GLY A 262 -8.66 -3.27 -48.71
CA GLY A 262 -8.68 -2.59 -47.41
C GLY A 262 -9.89 -2.92 -46.53
N ARG A 263 -10.92 -3.59 -47.05
CA ARG A 263 -12.18 -3.91 -46.34
C ARG A 263 -12.22 -5.38 -45.95
N VAL A 264 -12.75 -5.68 -44.77
CA VAL A 264 -13.04 -7.06 -44.38
C VAL A 264 -14.35 -7.44 -45.05
N LEU A 265 -14.29 -8.38 -45.99
CA LEU A 265 -15.47 -8.88 -46.68
C LEU A 265 -15.81 -10.25 -46.11
N PHE A 266 -17.09 -10.53 -45.88
CA PHE A 266 -17.51 -11.90 -45.60
C PHE A 266 -17.17 -12.77 -46.82
N PRO A 267 -16.46 -13.90 -46.65
CA PRO A 267 -16.02 -14.72 -47.77
C PRO A 267 -17.20 -15.20 -48.62
N ALA A 268 -17.02 -15.20 -49.94
CA ALA A 268 -17.99 -15.79 -50.87
C ALA A 268 -18.31 -17.26 -50.53
N THR A 269 -17.28 -18.01 -50.13
CA THR A 269 -17.37 -19.38 -49.63
C THR A 269 -18.13 -19.47 -48.29
N GLY A 270 -18.10 -18.42 -47.48
CA GLY A 270 -18.82 -18.33 -46.22
C GLY A 270 -20.34 -18.47 -46.42
N TYR A 271 -20.91 -17.85 -47.45
CA TYR A 271 -22.35 -17.96 -47.74
C TYR A 271 -22.76 -19.39 -48.05
N MET A 272 -21.91 -20.13 -48.77
CA MET A 272 -22.14 -21.54 -49.08
C MET A 272 -22.10 -22.39 -47.81
N VAL A 273 -21.15 -22.13 -46.90
CA VAL A 273 -21.07 -22.81 -45.61
C VAL A 273 -22.29 -22.51 -44.74
N LEU A 274 -22.78 -21.27 -44.71
CA LEU A 274 -24.00 -20.91 -43.98
C LEU A 274 -25.22 -21.66 -44.55
N ALA A 275 -25.40 -21.66 -45.87
CA ALA A 275 -26.49 -22.37 -46.53
C ALA A 275 -26.42 -23.90 -46.28
N TRP A 276 -25.22 -24.47 -46.29
CA TRP A 276 -24.99 -25.88 -45.98
C TRP A 276 -25.34 -26.20 -44.52
N LYS A 277 -24.86 -25.41 -43.57
CA LYS A 277 -25.19 -25.57 -42.14
C LYS A 277 -26.69 -25.47 -41.91
N PHE A 278 -27.37 -24.53 -42.55
CA PHE A 278 -28.81 -24.38 -42.46
C PHE A 278 -29.58 -25.61 -42.98
N LEU A 279 -29.20 -26.13 -44.16
CA LEU A 279 -29.81 -27.35 -44.72
C LEU A 279 -29.61 -28.57 -43.80
N ALA A 280 -28.40 -28.71 -43.25
CA ALA A 280 -28.07 -29.81 -42.34
C ALA A 280 -28.85 -29.73 -41.03
N LYS A 281 -28.97 -28.53 -40.45
CA LYS A 281 -29.80 -28.24 -39.28
C LYS A 281 -31.25 -28.63 -39.51
N ARG A 282 -31.82 -28.29 -40.68
CA ARG A 282 -33.18 -28.69 -41.06
C ARG A 282 -33.34 -30.21 -41.18
N SER A 283 -32.27 -30.91 -41.56
CA SER A 283 -32.22 -32.36 -41.66
C SER A 283 -31.90 -33.08 -40.34
N GLY A 284 -31.69 -32.33 -39.25
CA GLY A 284 -31.35 -32.87 -37.93
C GLY A 284 -29.99 -33.57 -37.86
N LYS A 285 -29.07 -33.26 -38.79
CA LYS A 285 -27.75 -33.91 -38.90
C LYS A 285 -26.63 -32.87 -38.84
N PRO A 286 -25.43 -33.23 -38.37
CA PRO A 286 -24.27 -32.35 -38.50
C PRO A 286 -23.94 -32.13 -39.98
N TYR A 287 -23.54 -30.91 -40.35
CA TYR A 287 -23.29 -30.56 -41.76
C TYR A 287 -22.19 -31.42 -42.40
N THR A 288 -21.22 -31.90 -41.62
CA THR A 288 -20.16 -32.84 -42.06
C THR A 288 -20.69 -34.18 -42.58
N GLU A 289 -21.94 -34.55 -42.26
CA GLU A 289 -22.59 -35.80 -42.71
C GLU A 289 -23.62 -35.58 -43.82
N VAL A 290 -23.82 -34.33 -44.25
CA VAL A 290 -24.80 -33.98 -45.27
C VAL A 290 -24.06 -33.57 -46.53
N PRO A 291 -23.89 -34.46 -47.52
CA PRO A 291 -23.32 -34.06 -48.81
C PRO A 291 -24.28 -33.08 -49.50
N VAL A 292 -23.71 -32.02 -50.08
CA VAL A 292 -24.48 -30.96 -50.75
C VAL A 292 -24.02 -30.77 -52.18
N VAL A 293 -24.97 -30.46 -53.05
CA VAL A 293 -24.73 -30.02 -54.42
C VAL A 293 -25.29 -28.61 -54.54
N PHE A 294 -24.45 -27.69 -55.00
CA PHE A 294 -24.84 -26.31 -55.28
C PHE A 294 -24.94 -26.14 -56.79
N GLU A 295 -26.10 -25.69 -57.28
CA GLU A 295 -26.34 -25.45 -58.71
C GLU A 295 -26.74 -23.99 -58.92
N ASN A 296 -26.25 -23.38 -60.00
CA ASN A 296 -26.63 -22.02 -60.42
C ASN A 296 -26.46 -20.93 -59.33
N VAL A 297 -25.47 -21.08 -58.45
CA VAL A 297 -25.22 -20.11 -57.37
C VAL A 297 -24.77 -18.77 -57.94
N THR A 298 -25.50 -17.72 -57.57
CA THR A 298 -25.17 -16.33 -57.92
C THR A 298 -25.04 -15.49 -56.65
N LEU A 299 -23.91 -14.83 -56.47
CA LEU A 299 -23.69 -13.90 -55.35
C LEU A 299 -23.92 -12.48 -55.84
N HIS A 300 -24.97 -11.83 -55.33
CA HIS A 300 -25.37 -10.50 -55.79
C HIS A 300 -24.54 -9.37 -55.17
N ARG A 301 -24.13 -9.51 -53.91
CA ARG A 301 -23.37 -8.49 -53.18
C ARG A 301 -22.51 -9.13 -52.09
N ALA A 302 -21.29 -8.62 -51.92
CA ALA A 302 -20.45 -8.98 -50.78
C ALA A 302 -20.85 -8.17 -49.52
N THR A 303 -20.89 -8.84 -48.37
CA THR A 303 -21.13 -8.21 -47.06
C THR A 303 -19.82 -7.66 -46.53
N ILE A 304 -19.77 -6.36 -46.24
CA ILE A 304 -18.63 -5.73 -45.56
C ILE A 304 -18.83 -5.93 -44.05
N LEU A 305 -17.87 -6.54 -43.37
CA LEU A 305 -17.89 -6.70 -41.93
C LEU A 305 -17.21 -5.48 -41.29
N PRO A 306 -17.94 -4.68 -40.47
CA PRO A 306 -17.33 -3.55 -39.78
C PRO A 306 -16.34 -4.05 -38.72
N LYS A 307 -15.27 -3.29 -38.50
CA LYS A 307 -14.24 -3.64 -37.49
C LYS A 307 -14.73 -3.57 -36.05
N THR A 308 -15.80 -2.84 -35.81
CA THR A 308 -16.49 -2.73 -34.53
C THR A 308 -17.95 -3.09 -34.79
N ALA A 309 -18.54 -3.95 -33.96
CA ALA A 309 -19.98 -4.20 -34.02
C ALA A 309 -20.70 -2.85 -33.86
N GLY A 310 -21.49 -2.47 -34.87
CA GLY A 310 -22.18 -1.20 -34.87
C GLY A 310 -23.15 -1.12 -33.71
N LEU A 311 -22.79 -0.39 -32.66
CA LEU A 311 -23.73 0.29 -31.79
C LEU A 311 -24.57 1.23 -32.66
N ASN A 312 -25.63 0.71 -33.27
CA ASN A 312 -26.77 1.53 -33.71
C ASN A 312 -27.46 2.05 -32.44
N ARG A 313 -26.83 3.03 -31.77
CA ARG A 313 -27.52 3.93 -30.87
C ARG A 313 -28.35 4.86 -31.74
N GLY A 314 -29.59 4.45 -32.00
CA GLY A 314 -30.60 5.37 -32.50
C GLY A 314 -30.78 6.48 -31.47
N SER A 315 -30.23 7.65 -31.75
CA SER A 315 -30.68 8.91 -31.18
C SER A 315 -32.10 9.15 -31.73
N SER A 316 -33.11 8.72 -31.00
CA SER A 316 -34.43 9.33 -31.14
C SER A 316 -34.43 10.57 -30.25
N ASP A 317 -34.07 11.70 -30.85
CA ASP A 317 -34.54 13.00 -30.39
C ASP A 317 -36.07 12.94 -30.36
N LEU A 318 -36.63 13.01 -29.15
CA LEU A 318 -38.01 13.37 -28.92
C LEU A 318 -38.00 14.77 -28.31
N SER A 319 -38.16 15.76 -29.19
CA SER A 319 -38.88 17.00 -28.90
C SER A 319 -40.33 16.69 -28.54
#